data_AF-A0A225E231-F1
#
_entry.id   AF-A0A225E231-F1
#
_cell.length_a   1.000
_cell.length_b   1.000
_cell.length_c   1.000
_cell.angle_alpha   90.00
_cell.angle_beta   90.00
_cell.angle_gamma   90.00
#
_symmetry.space_group_name_H-M   'P 1'
#
loop_
_entity.id
_entity.type
_entity.pdbx_description
1 polymer ?
#
loop_
_entity_poly.entity_id
_entity_poly.type
_entity_poly.pdbx_seq_one_letter_code
_entity_poly.pdbx_strand_id
1 'polypeptide(L)'
;MGGSDLPDDPRGWPDNPFELLGVSYDAGDADIKRAYTRLIRRFKPEHHPEQFRLVREAYEFCKQRTAWFRFPSPRKPEPPQAGPPEQAERSLAKDVPPPPAEDVGTDRRQSLDAPPDVHPEAGDPTNEESEGGRVGSDADFDTEEPRVEGQPTSDRVVDRVEQLWATAVNGAEAEAYAGLVDQSRYEPDRVDVLLRLYWLLTLNPDLDPVRTRHHWLAAALVLSNLRGPAVELYRRELEADPLDALKEPYDRLLTNSAAVADLTAVVRFRSAAAGRANLGGVIVADLTAIKTRVRDYSDTEWLGLIVTAAVWSILSHNNLLKEFWQTELADLKDLELSHGSQFDRLDDASAFAVSVMKIPSIPPELHAVVRTYWVEQGVPRPQELGRAVEMIGAAPYEWLFQFDHIYRESGPIFLALFGRAVERYVAAHGAFDEITFPPELIRSQVDTLGLRYFDRTLWYEKTSFGRVAVLKYLILNCIDPMELAACCGQDSDPRLQVLGELVRNDLSMRVVWLTQMAARV
;
A
#
# COMPACT_ATOMS: atom_id res chain seq x y z
N MET A 1 25.78 32.95 -1.23
CA MET A 1 24.99 33.02 0.01
C MET A 1 25.96 33.10 1.17
N GLY A 2 25.94 34.22 1.89
CA GLY A 2 26.92 34.55 2.92
C GLY A 2 26.86 33.54 4.07
N GLY A 3 28.02 33.16 4.60
CA GLY A 3 28.06 32.46 5.88
C GLY A 3 27.36 33.34 6.90
N SER A 4 26.23 32.86 7.44
CA SER A 4 25.52 33.51 8.52
C SER A 4 26.43 33.48 9.74
N ASP A 5 27.20 34.54 9.93
CA ASP A 5 27.94 34.77 11.16
C ASP A 5 26.93 35.08 12.26
N LEU A 6 26.50 34.04 12.97
CA LEU A 6 25.71 34.20 14.18
C LEU A 6 26.53 35.03 15.19
N PRO A 7 25.91 36.03 15.83
CA PRO A 7 26.57 36.81 16.88
C PRO A 7 26.93 35.91 18.07
N ASP A 8 27.94 36.29 18.85
CA ASP A 8 28.37 35.51 20.02
C ASP A 8 27.31 35.51 21.16
N ASP A 9 26.45 36.53 21.20
CA ASP A 9 25.31 36.62 22.13
C ASP A 9 24.10 35.82 21.59
N PRO A 10 23.66 34.74 22.26
CA PRO A 10 22.54 33.91 21.83
C PRO A 10 21.20 34.66 21.80
N ARG A 11 21.08 35.81 22.48
CA ARG A 11 19.84 36.61 22.49
C ARG A 11 19.51 37.23 21.13
N GLY A 12 20.48 37.31 20.22
CA GLY A 12 20.29 37.82 18.87
C GLY A 12 20.05 36.72 17.82
N TRP A 13 19.90 35.47 18.24
CA TRP A 13 19.74 34.34 17.32
C TRP A 13 18.30 34.23 16.80
N PRO A 14 18.10 33.72 15.57
CA PRO A 14 16.75 33.42 15.07
C PRO A 14 16.07 32.35 15.93
N ASP A 15 14.78 32.51 16.21
CA ASP A 15 13.96 31.50 16.89
C ASP A 15 13.69 30.26 16.01
N ASN A 16 13.85 30.40 14.70
CA ASN A 16 13.63 29.35 13.72
C ASN A 16 14.84 28.39 13.64
N PRO A 17 14.68 27.09 13.93
CA PRO A 17 15.77 26.11 13.90
C PRO A 17 16.54 26.02 12.57
N PHE A 18 15.85 26.19 11.43
CA PHE A 18 16.48 26.11 10.11
C PHE A 18 17.35 27.33 9.82
N GLU A 19 16.86 28.52 10.16
CA GLU A 19 17.62 29.77 10.05
C GLU A 19 18.80 29.81 11.02
N LEU A 20 18.62 29.32 12.25
CA LEU A 20 19.69 29.19 13.24
C LEU A 20 20.82 28.30 12.71
N LEU A 21 20.48 27.15 12.10
CA LEU A 21 21.49 26.29 11.47
C LEU A 21 22.06 26.89 10.16
N GLY A 22 21.41 27.89 9.59
CA GLY A 22 21.75 28.46 8.29
C GLY A 22 21.55 27.44 7.15
N VAL A 23 20.46 26.67 7.21
CA VAL A 23 20.06 25.71 6.18
C VAL A 23 18.67 26.05 5.66
N SER A 24 18.41 25.67 4.40
CA SER A 24 17.08 25.81 3.81
C SER A 24 16.09 24.79 4.42
N TYR A 25 14.80 25.07 4.35
CA TYR A 25 13.73 24.18 4.85
C TYR A 25 13.65 22.84 4.11
N ASP A 26 14.18 22.77 2.90
CA ASP A 26 14.30 21.57 2.06
C ASP A 26 15.66 20.87 2.19
N ALA A 27 16.52 21.31 3.13
CA ALA A 27 17.83 20.72 3.34
C ALA A 27 17.73 19.25 3.76
N GLY A 28 18.49 18.38 3.09
CA GLY A 28 18.57 16.97 3.47
C GLY A 28 19.41 16.76 4.73
N ASP A 29 19.29 15.57 5.35
CA ASP A 29 20.03 15.19 6.56
C ASP A 29 21.53 15.47 6.49
N ALA A 30 22.13 15.29 5.32
CA ALA A 30 23.56 15.54 5.11
C ALA A 30 23.92 17.03 5.26
N ASP A 31 23.06 17.94 4.78
CA ASP A 31 23.27 19.38 4.88
C ASP A 31 23.00 19.88 6.29
N ILE A 32 21.94 19.38 6.94
CA ILE A 32 21.63 19.64 8.35
C ILE A 32 22.80 19.20 9.25
N LYS A 33 23.31 17.97 9.05
CA LYS A 33 24.47 17.46 9.80
C LYS A 33 25.73 18.27 9.55
N ARG A 34 25.98 18.71 8.30
CA ARG A 34 27.12 19.57 7.97
C ARG A 34 27.03 20.94 8.66
N ALA A 35 25.85 21.55 8.67
CA ALA A 35 25.59 22.81 9.35
C ALA A 35 25.76 22.71 10.87
N TYR A 36 25.18 21.68 11.49
CA TYR A 36 25.37 21.38 12.91
C TYR A 36 26.86 21.19 13.26
N THR A 37 27.58 20.36 12.49
CA THR A 37 29.01 20.10 12.70
C THR A 37 29.85 21.38 12.61
N ARG A 38 29.49 22.29 11.69
CA ARG A 38 30.14 23.60 11.55
C ARG A 38 29.90 24.46 12.80
N LEU A 39 28.67 24.53 13.30
CA LEU A 39 28.32 25.35 14.46
C LEU A 39 28.92 24.83 15.78
N ILE A 40 28.95 23.52 16.03
CA ILE A 40 29.56 22.96 17.25
C ILE A 40 31.09 23.09 17.27
N ARG A 41 31.74 23.22 16.11
CA ARG A 41 33.19 23.50 16.03
C ARG A 41 33.50 24.93 16.47
N ARG A 42 32.58 25.87 16.21
CA ARG A 42 32.67 27.28 16.61
C ARG A 42 32.28 27.44 18.08
N PHE A 43 31.10 26.95 18.45
CA PHE A 43 30.54 27.05 19.79
C PHE A 43 30.82 25.78 20.57
N LYS A 44 32.07 25.62 21.01
CA LYS A 44 32.48 24.48 21.84
C LYS A 44 31.77 24.49 23.20
N PRO A 45 31.28 23.34 23.70
CA PRO A 45 30.50 23.29 24.94
C PRO A 45 31.26 23.78 26.17
N GLU A 46 32.60 23.72 26.17
CA GLU A 46 33.43 24.20 27.28
C GLU A 46 33.47 25.73 27.39
N HIS A 47 33.26 26.44 26.28
CA HIS A 47 33.33 27.91 26.22
C HIS A 47 31.97 28.57 26.01
N HIS A 48 31.04 27.87 25.35
CA HIS A 48 29.76 28.39 24.89
C HIS A 48 28.63 27.39 25.18
N PRO A 49 28.36 27.03 26.45
CA PRO A 49 27.41 25.98 26.80
C PRO A 49 25.97 26.31 26.39
N GLU A 50 25.56 27.58 26.49
CA GLU A 50 24.21 28.01 26.10
C GLU A 50 23.99 27.95 24.59
N GLN A 51 24.95 28.47 23.82
CA GLN A 51 24.96 28.42 22.36
C GLN A 51 24.94 26.97 21.86
N PHE A 52 25.76 26.11 22.46
CA PHE A 52 25.82 24.70 22.12
C PHE A 52 24.46 24.00 22.37
N ARG A 53 23.81 24.31 23.50
CA ARG A 53 22.47 23.78 23.81
C ARG A 53 21.44 24.17 22.74
N LEU A 54 21.38 25.44 22.36
CA LEU A 54 20.46 25.94 21.34
C LEU A 54 20.73 25.33 19.95
N VAL A 55 22.00 25.24 19.54
CA VAL A 55 22.40 24.59 18.27
C VAL A 55 21.99 23.11 18.25
N ARG A 56 22.14 22.42 19.38
CA ARG A 56 21.74 21.02 19.51
C ARG A 56 20.22 20.84 19.46
N GLU A 57 19.47 21.67 20.18
CA GLU A 57 18.00 21.67 20.14
C GLU A 57 17.49 21.92 18.71
N ALA A 58 18.08 22.89 18.00
CA ALA A 58 17.74 23.17 16.60
C ALA A 58 18.07 21.99 15.66
N TYR A 59 19.21 21.33 15.84
CA TYR A 59 19.59 20.15 15.06
C TYR A 59 18.63 18.98 15.27
N GLU A 60 18.29 18.64 16.51
CA GLU A 60 17.36 17.54 16.79
C GLU A 60 15.96 17.84 16.22
N PHE A 61 15.50 19.10 16.32
CA PHE A 61 14.24 19.51 15.70
C PHE A 61 14.27 19.35 14.17
N CYS A 62 15.33 19.83 13.52
CA CYS A 62 15.46 19.71 12.06
C CYS A 62 15.55 18.25 11.62
N LYS A 63 16.31 17.42 12.36
CA LYS A 63 16.49 15.99 12.09
C LYS A 63 15.19 15.19 12.29
N GLN A 64 14.45 15.45 13.36
CA GLN A 64 13.12 14.87 13.54
C GLN A 64 12.27 15.26 12.34
N ARG A 65 12.14 16.56 12.05
CA ARG A 65 11.32 17.05 10.95
C ARG A 65 11.70 16.42 9.59
N THR A 66 12.98 16.30 9.23
CA THR A 66 13.38 15.64 7.98
C THR A 66 13.15 14.14 7.98
N ALA A 67 13.23 13.46 9.13
CA ALA A 67 12.84 12.06 9.24
C ALA A 67 11.34 11.87 8.93
N TRP A 68 10.48 12.77 9.41
CA TRP A 68 9.04 12.78 9.08
C TRP A 68 8.78 13.08 7.60
N PHE A 69 9.55 13.99 7.00
CA PHE A 69 9.41 14.39 5.60
C PHE A 69 10.19 13.51 4.60
N ARG A 70 10.95 12.50 5.05
CA ARG A 70 11.60 11.53 4.15
C ARG A 70 10.56 10.75 3.37
N PHE A 71 10.36 11.15 2.13
CA PHE A 71 9.84 10.27 1.10
C PHE A 71 10.90 9.17 0.84
N PRO A 72 10.52 7.89 0.63
CA PRO A 72 11.37 7.03 -0.17
C PRO A 72 11.46 7.71 -1.54
N SER A 73 12.58 8.40 -1.80
CA SER A 73 12.86 8.92 -3.14
C SER A 73 12.67 7.75 -4.10
N PRO A 74 11.84 7.88 -5.16
CA PRO A 74 11.73 6.82 -6.16
C PRO A 74 13.15 6.45 -6.54
N ARG A 75 13.52 5.18 -6.31
CA ARG A 75 14.87 4.71 -6.60
C ARG A 75 15.20 5.23 -7.98
N LYS A 76 16.16 6.16 -8.06
CA LYS A 76 16.69 6.63 -9.33
C LYS A 76 17.00 5.35 -10.10
N PRO A 77 16.31 5.05 -11.22
CA PRO A 77 16.44 3.77 -11.88
C PRO A 77 17.93 3.56 -12.07
N GLU A 78 18.44 2.52 -11.42
CA GLU A 78 19.84 2.16 -11.50
C GLU A 78 20.10 2.03 -13.00
N PRO A 79 21.00 2.85 -13.58
CA PRO A 79 21.23 2.79 -15.01
C PRO A 79 21.48 1.32 -15.33
N PRO A 80 20.74 0.73 -16.29
CA PRO A 80 20.79 -0.70 -16.55
C PRO A 80 22.26 -1.08 -16.62
N GLN A 81 22.69 -1.95 -15.71
CA GLN A 81 24.06 -2.44 -15.70
C GLN A 81 24.31 -2.92 -17.13
N ALA A 82 25.21 -2.25 -17.83
CA ALA A 82 25.57 -2.58 -19.20
C ALA A 82 26.17 -3.99 -19.17
N GLY A 83 25.32 -5.00 -19.37
CA GLY A 83 25.76 -6.33 -19.69
C GLY A 83 26.62 -6.28 -20.96
N PRO A 84 27.64 -7.14 -21.08
CA PRO A 84 28.50 -7.17 -22.26
C PRO A 84 27.67 -7.26 -23.55
N PRO A 85 27.99 -6.47 -24.59
CA PRO A 85 27.13 -6.20 -25.75
C PRO A 85 26.89 -7.38 -26.70
N GLU A 86 27.15 -8.63 -26.30
CA GLU A 86 27.23 -9.76 -27.23
C GLU A 86 26.00 -10.70 -27.21
N GLN A 87 25.04 -10.50 -26.30
CA GLN A 87 23.88 -11.41 -26.15
C GLN A 87 22.52 -10.84 -26.58
N ALA A 88 22.42 -9.54 -26.86
CA ALA A 88 21.14 -8.91 -27.21
C ALA A 88 20.73 -9.10 -28.69
N GLU A 89 21.69 -9.30 -29.61
CA GLU A 89 21.38 -9.45 -31.04
C GLU A 89 20.95 -10.87 -31.44
N ARG A 90 21.20 -11.89 -30.59
CA ARG A 90 20.79 -13.28 -30.88
C ARG A 90 19.35 -13.61 -30.47
N SER A 91 18.74 -12.79 -29.62
CA SER A 91 17.44 -13.12 -29.02
C SER A 91 16.23 -12.53 -29.77
N LEU A 92 16.44 -11.66 -30.77
CA LEU A 92 15.34 -11.00 -31.51
C LEU A 92 14.99 -11.61 -32.88
N ALA A 93 15.63 -12.71 -33.29
CA ALA A 93 15.49 -13.25 -34.64
C ALA A 93 14.68 -14.56 -34.77
N LYS A 94 14.02 -15.08 -33.72
CA LYS A 94 13.42 -16.42 -33.76
C LYS A 94 11.89 -16.55 -33.66
N ASP A 95 11.12 -15.50 -33.36
CA ASP A 95 9.67 -15.65 -33.22
C ASP A 95 8.87 -14.64 -34.06
N VAL A 96 8.70 -14.97 -35.35
CA VAL A 96 7.63 -14.42 -36.18
C VAL A 96 6.85 -15.59 -36.77
N PRO A 97 5.63 -15.90 -36.28
CA PRO A 97 4.80 -16.92 -36.89
C PRO A 97 4.26 -16.42 -38.25
N PRO A 98 4.20 -17.27 -39.28
CA PRO A 98 3.62 -16.89 -40.57
C PRO A 98 2.09 -16.74 -40.46
N PRO A 99 1.48 -15.90 -41.30
CA PRO A 99 0.03 -15.68 -41.31
C PRO A 99 -0.73 -16.95 -41.79
N PRO A 100 -1.96 -17.18 -41.28
CA PRO A 100 -2.73 -18.36 -41.64
C PRO A 100 -3.24 -18.26 -43.09
N ALA A 101 -3.08 -19.36 -43.82
CA ALA A 101 -3.67 -19.53 -45.14
C ALA A 101 -5.19 -19.74 -45.02
N GLU A 102 -5.94 -18.96 -45.80
CA GLU A 102 -7.35 -19.21 -46.08
C GLU A 102 -7.47 -20.49 -46.91
N ASP A 103 -8.29 -21.45 -46.47
CA ASP A 103 -8.76 -22.52 -47.35
C ASP A 103 -10.28 -22.65 -47.32
N VAL A 104 -10.80 -22.73 -48.54
CA VAL A 104 -12.19 -22.67 -48.96
C VAL A 104 -12.75 -24.09 -48.95
N GLY A 105 -13.95 -24.24 -48.41
CA GLY A 105 -14.54 -25.55 -48.16
C GLY A 105 -14.81 -26.41 -49.40
N THR A 106 -15.07 -27.70 -49.15
CA THR A 106 -16.08 -28.44 -49.92
C THR A 106 -16.66 -29.61 -49.13
N ASP A 107 -17.99 -29.67 -49.28
CA ASP A 107 -19.00 -30.64 -48.92
C ASP A 107 -18.70 -32.10 -49.35
N ARG A 108 -18.88 -33.10 -48.47
CA ARG A 108 -19.33 -34.44 -48.90
C ARG A 108 -19.96 -35.29 -47.80
N ARG A 109 -21.10 -35.86 -48.19
CA ARG A 109 -22.07 -36.74 -47.49
C ARG A 109 -21.63 -38.20 -47.29
N GLN A 110 -22.26 -38.81 -46.27
CA GLN A 110 -22.82 -40.18 -46.15
C GLN A 110 -21.92 -41.43 -46.06
N SER A 111 -22.14 -42.24 -45.01
CA SER A 111 -22.53 -43.69 -44.98
C SER A 111 -22.02 -44.33 -43.67
N LEU A 112 -22.85 -44.75 -42.69
CA LEU A 112 -23.58 -46.03 -42.50
C LEU A 112 -22.72 -47.31 -42.31
N ASP A 113 -23.06 -48.02 -41.23
CA ASP A 113 -22.90 -49.45 -40.89
C ASP A 113 -21.68 -49.99 -40.10
N ALA A 114 -21.96 -50.27 -38.81
CA ALA A 114 -21.94 -51.59 -38.12
C ALA A 114 -20.61 -52.29 -37.68
N PRO A 115 -20.67 -53.13 -36.61
CA PRO A 115 -19.54 -53.63 -35.76
C PRO A 115 -19.05 -55.04 -36.23
N PRO A 116 -18.18 -55.86 -35.55
CA PRO A 116 -17.90 -55.98 -34.10
C PRO A 116 -16.49 -56.48 -33.66
N ASP A 117 -16.40 -56.85 -32.38
CA ASP A 117 -15.64 -57.96 -31.77
C ASP A 117 -14.49 -57.70 -30.77
N VAL A 118 -14.88 -58.07 -29.54
CA VAL A 118 -14.20 -58.56 -28.35
C VAL A 118 -13.05 -59.55 -28.63
N HIS A 119 -11.87 -59.37 -28.02
CA HIS A 119 -11.34 -60.26 -26.97
C HIS A 119 -9.98 -59.76 -26.38
N PRO A 120 -9.64 -60.15 -25.14
CA PRO A 120 -8.56 -59.61 -24.33
C PRO A 120 -7.31 -60.49 -24.37
N GLU A 121 -6.15 -59.94 -24.00
CA GLU A 121 -5.06 -60.76 -23.47
C GLU A 121 -4.18 -59.99 -22.48
N ALA A 122 -3.96 -60.65 -21.36
CA ALA A 122 -3.11 -60.25 -20.26
C ALA A 122 -1.64 -60.62 -20.55
N GLY A 123 -0.69 -59.87 -19.98
CA GLY A 123 0.73 -60.19 -20.05
C GLY A 123 1.61 -59.17 -19.32
N ASP A 124 1.73 -59.37 -18.01
CA ASP A 124 2.79 -58.89 -17.09
C ASP A 124 4.18 -59.45 -17.51
N PRO A 125 5.33 -59.19 -16.84
CA PRO A 125 5.93 -57.98 -16.26
C PRO A 125 7.43 -57.78 -16.69
N THR A 126 8.08 -56.77 -16.09
CA THR A 126 9.52 -56.70 -15.68
C THR A 126 10.65 -56.55 -16.71
N ASN A 127 11.38 -55.42 -16.62
CA ASN A 127 12.85 -55.34 -16.40
C ASN A 127 13.23 -53.85 -16.22
N GLU A 128 13.66 -53.40 -15.04
CA GLU A 128 15.05 -53.41 -14.53
C GLU A 128 16.05 -52.60 -15.38
N GLU A 129 16.43 -51.47 -14.79
CA GLU A 129 17.78 -50.90 -14.68
C GLU A 129 18.72 -50.88 -15.89
N SER A 130 19.05 -49.66 -16.34
CA SER A 130 20.44 -49.37 -16.72
C SER A 130 20.77 -47.88 -16.53
N GLU A 131 21.60 -47.63 -15.53
CA GLU A 131 22.46 -46.46 -15.44
C GLU A 131 23.47 -46.45 -16.59
N GLY A 132 23.90 -45.26 -17.02
CA GLY A 132 25.14 -45.13 -17.80
C GLY A 132 25.13 -43.95 -18.76
N GLY A 133 25.65 -42.81 -18.31
CA GLY A 133 25.72 -41.59 -19.12
C GLY A 133 26.68 -41.66 -20.31
N ARG A 134 26.53 -40.68 -21.21
CA ARG A 134 27.68 -40.08 -21.90
C ARG A 134 27.33 -38.74 -22.55
N VAL A 135 28.29 -37.85 -22.37
CA VAL A 135 28.51 -36.57 -23.02
C VAL A 135 28.66 -36.76 -24.54
N GLY A 136 28.07 -35.84 -25.31
CA GLY A 136 28.71 -35.28 -26.50
C GLY A 136 27.94 -35.39 -27.81
N SER A 137 27.99 -34.27 -28.54
CA SER A 137 28.01 -34.14 -30.00
C SER A 137 26.77 -33.49 -30.60
N ASP A 138 26.98 -32.23 -30.96
CA ASP A 138 26.43 -31.58 -32.14
C ASP A 138 26.41 -32.56 -33.34
N ALA A 139 25.26 -32.69 -33.98
CA ALA A 139 25.13 -33.07 -35.37
C ALA A 139 23.74 -32.66 -35.87
N ASP A 140 23.74 -31.67 -36.76
CA ASP A 140 22.68 -31.38 -37.72
C ASP A 140 22.18 -32.69 -38.36
N PHE A 141 20.91 -33.00 -38.18
CA PHE A 141 20.16 -33.88 -39.07
C PHE A 141 18.72 -33.37 -39.16
N ASP A 142 18.47 -32.58 -40.22
CA ASP A 142 17.13 -32.38 -40.77
C ASP A 142 16.60 -33.75 -41.23
N THR A 143 15.94 -34.45 -40.31
CA THR A 143 15.12 -35.62 -40.64
C THR A 143 13.68 -35.18 -40.49
N GLU A 144 13.03 -34.88 -41.63
CA GLU A 144 11.57 -34.73 -41.70
C GLU A 144 10.94 -36.08 -41.29
N GLU A 145 10.69 -36.24 -39.99
CA GLU A 145 9.84 -37.32 -39.49
C GLU A 145 8.45 -37.19 -40.11
N PRO A 146 7.91 -38.25 -40.71
CA PRO A 146 6.56 -38.23 -41.28
C PRO A 146 5.57 -37.93 -40.15
N ARG A 147 4.83 -36.81 -40.28
CA ARG A 147 3.69 -36.49 -39.44
C ARG A 147 2.77 -37.70 -39.38
N VAL A 148 2.77 -38.38 -38.25
CA VAL A 148 1.80 -39.43 -37.91
C VAL A 148 0.46 -38.73 -37.73
N GLU A 149 -0.26 -38.54 -38.83
CA GLU A 149 -1.67 -38.17 -38.83
C GLU A 149 -2.46 -39.29 -38.16
N GLY A 150 -3.09 -38.98 -37.02
CA GLY A 150 -4.16 -39.81 -36.46
C GLY A 150 -3.85 -40.57 -35.18
N GLN A 151 -3.04 -40.04 -34.26
CA GLN A 151 -3.23 -40.47 -32.86
C GLN A 151 -4.61 -39.98 -32.40
N PRO A 152 -5.53 -40.88 -31.99
CA PRO A 152 -6.82 -40.47 -31.45
C PRO A 152 -6.53 -39.56 -30.26
N THR A 153 -7.03 -38.33 -30.33
CA THR A 153 -7.01 -37.40 -29.21
C THR A 153 -7.64 -38.13 -28.04
N SER A 154 -6.81 -38.58 -27.09
CA SER A 154 -7.21 -39.13 -25.81
C SER A 154 -8.40 -38.30 -25.32
N ASP A 155 -9.55 -38.95 -25.15
CA ASP A 155 -10.76 -38.34 -24.60
C ASP A 155 -10.35 -37.63 -23.33
N ARG A 156 -10.22 -36.30 -23.45
CA ARG A 156 -9.69 -35.47 -22.39
C ARG A 156 -10.72 -35.56 -21.29
N VAL A 157 -10.43 -36.38 -20.27
CA VAL A 157 -11.28 -36.56 -19.08
C VAL A 157 -11.56 -35.17 -18.55
N VAL A 158 -12.76 -34.68 -18.83
CA VAL A 158 -13.13 -33.30 -18.52
C VAL A 158 -13.17 -33.22 -17.00
N ASP A 159 -12.40 -32.30 -16.42
CA ASP A 159 -12.36 -32.11 -14.96
C ASP A 159 -13.79 -31.91 -14.45
N ARG A 160 -14.23 -32.83 -13.58
CA ARG A 160 -15.57 -32.81 -13.01
C ARG A 160 -15.86 -31.49 -12.31
N VAL A 161 -14.85 -30.84 -11.72
CA VAL A 161 -14.99 -29.53 -11.09
C VAL A 161 -15.35 -28.46 -12.11
N GLU A 162 -14.73 -28.48 -13.30
CA GLU A 162 -15.06 -27.55 -14.39
C GLU A 162 -16.48 -27.80 -14.94
N GLN A 163 -16.90 -29.06 -15.04
CA GLN A 163 -18.28 -29.38 -15.44
C GLN A 163 -19.30 -28.82 -14.45
N LEU A 164 -19.08 -29.04 -13.15
CA LEU A 164 -19.97 -28.52 -12.10
C LEU A 164 -19.97 -26.99 -12.09
N TRP A 165 -18.82 -26.36 -12.31
CA TRP A 165 -18.75 -24.90 -12.42
C TRP A 165 -19.52 -24.38 -13.65
N ALA A 166 -19.40 -25.05 -14.80
CA ALA A 166 -20.19 -24.73 -15.98
C ALA A 166 -21.70 -24.89 -15.73
N THR A 167 -22.11 -25.90 -14.97
CA THR A 167 -23.51 -26.08 -14.52
C THR A 167 -24.00 -24.89 -13.69
N ALA A 168 -23.18 -24.37 -12.78
CA ALA A 168 -23.52 -23.15 -12.03
C ALA A 168 -23.69 -21.94 -12.94
N VAL A 169 -22.75 -21.73 -13.88
CA VAL A 169 -22.81 -20.61 -14.84
C VAL A 169 -24.05 -20.67 -15.73
N ASN A 170 -24.58 -21.87 -15.99
CA ASN A 170 -25.82 -22.08 -16.75
C ASN A 170 -27.11 -21.91 -15.92
N GLY A 171 -27.03 -21.42 -14.67
CA GLY A 171 -28.19 -21.13 -13.82
C GLY A 171 -28.73 -22.34 -13.03
N ALA A 172 -27.93 -23.41 -12.90
CA ALA A 172 -28.25 -24.56 -12.06
C ALA A 172 -27.34 -24.58 -10.80
N GLU A 173 -27.32 -23.46 -10.07
CA GLU A 173 -26.39 -23.23 -8.96
C GLU A 173 -26.58 -24.23 -7.81
N ALA A 174 -27.83 -24.66 -7.53
CA ALA A 174 -28.11 -25.64 -6.47
C ALA A 174 -27.55 -27.03 -6.78
N GLU A 175 -27.66 -27.48 -8.03
CA GLU A 175 -27.07 -28.75 -8.47
C GLU A 175 -25.54 -28.67 -8.46
N ALA A 176 -24.98 -27.58 -9.00
CA ALA A 176 -23.54 -27.35 -8.98
C ALA A 176 -22.98 -27.28 -7.55
N TYR A 177 -23.66 -26.59 -6.64
CA TYR A 177 -23.26 -26.51 -5.24
C TYR A 177 -23.25 -27.90 -4.59
N ALA A 178 -24.34 -28.66 -4.72
CA ALA A 178 -24.41 -30.02 -4.17
C ALA A 178 -23.28 -30.91 -4.72
N GLY A 179 -23.04 -30.86 -6.03
CA GLY A 179 -21.97 -31.62 -6.68
C GLY A 179 -20.57 -31.19 -6.23
N LEU A 180 -20.32 -29.89 -6.04
CA LEU A 180 -19.03 -29.39 -5.54
C LEU A 180 -18.83 -29.74 -4.05
N VAL A 181 -19.90 -29.75 -3.24
CA VAL A 181 -19.84 -30.23 -1.86
C VAL A 181 -19.43 -31.69 -1.82
N ASP A 182 -20.02 -32.53 -2.66
CA ASP A 182 -19.63 -33.94 -2.76
C ASP A 182 -18.20 -34.07 -3.26
N GLN A 183 -17.81 -33.32 -4.29
CA GLN A 183 -16.44 -33.32 -4.79
C GLN A 183 -15.42 -32.92 -3.72
N SER A 184 -15.74 -31.95 -2.86
CA SER A 184 -14.87 -31.57 -1.74
C SER A 184 -14.64 -32.68 -0.71
N ARG A 185 -15.54 -33.68 -0.65
CA ARG A 185 -15.38 -34.87 0.21
C ARG A 185 -14.53 -35.94 -0.48
N TYR A 186 -14.65 -36.06 -1.80
CA TYR A 186 -13.86 -37.02 -2.59
C TYR A 186 -12.40 -36.55 -2.80
N GLU A 187 -12.19 -35.26 -3.03
CA GLU A 187 -10.89 -34.63 -3.26
C GLU A 187 -10.66 -33.51 -2.22
N PRO A 188 -10.40 -33.85 -0.95
CA PRO A 188 -10.29 -32.87 0.13
C PRO A 188 -9.10 -31.92 -0.02
N ASP A 189 -8.12 -32.26 -0.85
CA ASP A 189 -6.90 -31.46 -1.06
C ASP A 189 -7.06 -30.33 -2.11
N ARG A 190 -8.23 -30.22 -2.74
CA ARG A 190 -8.48 -29.21 -3.78
C ARG A 190 -9.02 -27.89 -3.21
N VAL A 191 -8.11 -26.94 -3.02
CA VAL A 191 -8.43 -25.57 -2.58
C VAL A 191 -9.40 -24.86 -3.53
N ASP A 192 -9.30 -25.09 -4.83
CA ASP A 192 -10.14 -24.43 -5.84
C ASP A 192 -11.62 -24.80 -5.73
N VAL A 193 -11.94 -26.04 -5.32
CA VAL A 193 -13.32 -26.48 -5.04
C VAL A 193 -13.92 -25.65 -3.90
N LEU A 194 -13.17 -25.45 -2.82
CA LEU A 194 -13.61 -24.66 -1.66
C LEU A 194 -13.81 -23.18 -2.03
N LEU A 195 -12.96 -22.62 -2.88
CA LEU A 195 -13.10 -21.25 -3.36
C LEU A 195 -14.32 -21.07 -4.29
N ARG A 196 -14.65 -22.06 -5.12
CA ARG A 196 -15.88 -22.06 -5.93
C ARG A 196 -17.14 -22.12 -5.04
N LEU A 197 -17.13 -22.97 -4.02
CA LEU A 197 -18.21 -23.03 -3.01
C LEU A 197 -18.39 -21.71 -2.25
N TYR A 198 -17.28 -21.04 -1.90
CA TYR A 198 -17.31 -19.68 -1.33
C TYR A 198 -18.04 -18.70 -2.26
N TRP A 199 -17.72 -18.68 -3.56
CA TRP A 199 -18.37 -17.78 -4.51
C TRP A 199 -19.85 -18.09 -4.72
N LEU A 200 -20.24 -19.36 -4.78
CA LEU A 200 -21.66 -19.74 -4.89
C LEU A 200 -22.46 -19.25 -3.69
N LEU A 201 -21.97 -19.43 -2.46
CA LEU A 201 -22.66 -18.89 -1.27
C LEU A 201 -22.56 -17.37 -1.13
N THR A 202 -21.59 -16.74 -1.79
CA THR A 202 -21.53 -15.27 -1.85
C THR A 202 -22.66 -14.72 -2.71
N LEU A 203 -22.99 -15.39 -3.82
CA LEU A 203 -24.04 -14.98 -4.75
C LEU A 203 -25.43 -15.46 -4.33
N ASN A 204 -25.52 -16.67 -3.77
CA ASN A 204 -26.77 -17.29 -3.35
C ASN A 204 -26.62 -17.96 -1.96
N PRO A 205 -26.82 -17.19 -0.87
CA PRO A 205 -26.70 -17.70 0.49
C PRO A 205 -27.71 -18.80 0.85
N ASP A 206 -28.84 -18.89 0.14
CA ASP A 206 -29.92 -19.84 0.45
C ASP A 206 -29.60 -21.28 0.00
N LEU A 207 -28.50 -21.49 -0.75
CA LEU A 207 -28.05 -22.82 -1.18
C LEU A 207 -27.66 -23.74 0.00
N ASP A 208 -27.26 -23.16 1.14
CA ASP A 208 -26.92 -23.92 2.35
C ASP A 208 -27.31 -23.13 3.60
N PRO A 209 -28.40 -23.51 4.30
CA PRO A 209 -28.84 -22.79 5.49
C PRO A 209 -27.95 -23.05 6.72
N VAL A 210 -27.03 -24.02 6.65
CA VAL A 210 -26.16 -24.40 7.77
C VAL A 210 -24.79 -23.74 7.65
N ARG A 211 -24.23 -23.70 6.44
CA ARG A 211 -22.90 -23.13 6.19
C ARG A 211 -23.00 -21.79 5.48
N THR A 212 -22.19 -20.85 5.91
CA THR A 212 -22.01 -19.56 5.23
C THR A 212 -20.77 -19.60 4.33
N ARG A 213 -20.62 -18.61 3.43
CA ARG A 213 -19.40 -18.43 2.62
C ARG A 213 -18.11 -18.44 3.46
N HIS A 214 -18.17 -17.91 4.70
CA HIS A 214 -17.04 -17.85 5.61
C HIS A 214 -16.52 -19.24 6.02
N HIS A 215 -17.41 -20.25 6.11
CA HIS A 215 -17.01 -21.63 6.41
C HIS A 215 -16.13 -22.21 5.32
N TRP A 216 -16.50 -21.98 4.05
CA TRP A 216 -15.71 -22.45 2.90
C TRP A 216 -14.38 -21.71 2.78
N LEU A 217 -14.37 -20.40 3.01
CA LEU A 217 -13.13 -19.63 2.99
C LEU A 217 -12.18 -20.01 4.11
N ALA A 218 -12.67 -20.25 5.33
CA ALA A 218 -11.84 -20.73 6.45
C ALA A 218 -11.24 -22.10 6.15
N ALA A 219 -12.03 -23.03 5.58
CA ALA A 219 -11.51 -24.32 5.14
C ALA A 219 -10.43 -24.18 4.06
N ALA A 220 -10.64 -23.30 3.07
CA ALA A 220 -9.66 -23.02 2.02
C ALA A 220 -8.35 -22.42 2.57
N LEU A 221 -8.43 -21.53 3.56
CA LEU A 221 -7.26 -20.97 4.26
C LEU A 221 -6.47 -22.05 5.00
N VAL A 222 -7.17 -22.94 5.71
CA VAL A 222 -6.52 -24.05 6.43
C VAL A 222 -5.82 -24.99 5.46
N LEU A 223 -6.52 -25.38 4.39
CA LEU A 223 -6.01 -26.33 3.39
C LEU A 223 -4.84 -25.77 2.58
N SER A 224 -4.89 -24.48 2.23
CA SER A 224 -3.79 -23.78 1.54
C SER A 224 -2.60 -23.43 2.43
N ASN A 225 -2.62 -23.83 3.72
CA ASN A 225 -1.64 -23.42 4.72
C ASN A 225 -1.44 -21.89 4.76
N LEU A 226 -2.55 -21.14 4.73
CA LEU A 226 -2.57 -19.68 4.76
C LEU A 226 -1.77 -19.05 3.61
N ARG A 227 -1.92 -19.56 2.38
CA ARG A 227 -1.27 -19.02 1.18
C ARG A 227 -2.22 -18.83 0.00
N GLY A 228 -1.74 -18.09 -1.00
CA GLY A 228 -2.40 -17.99 -2.29
C GLY A 228 -3.72 -17.22 -2.28
N PRO A 229 -4.65 -17.50 -3.22
CA PRO A 229 -5.86 -16.72 -3.41
C PRO A 229 -6.80 -16.67 -2.21
N ALA A 230 -6.81 -17.71 -1.36
CA ALA A 230 -7.66 -17.74 -0.17
C ALA A 230 -7.29 -16.63 0.84
N VAL A 231 -6.00 -16.34 1.00
CA VAL A 231 -5.53 -15.26 1.90
C VAL A 231 -5.96 -13.90 1.39
N GLU A 232 -5.85 -13.68 0.08
CA GLU A 232 -6.28 -12.42 -0.53
C GLU A 232 -7.79 -12.21 -0.41
N LEU A 233 -8.60 -13.27 -0.61
CA LEU A 233 -10.03 -13.20 -0.36
C LEU A 233 -10.36 -12.93 1.10
N TYR A 234 -9.63 -13.55 2.03
CA TYR A 234 -9.82 -13.31 3.46
C TYR A 234 -9.43 -11.89 3.87
N ARG A 235 -8.35 -11.34 3.30
CA ARG A 235 -7.99 -9.92 3.47
C ARG A 235 -9.14 -9.02 3.01
N ARG A 236 -9.78 -9.33 1.88
CA ARG A 236 -10.95 -8.57 1.39
C ARG A 236 -12.17 -8.71 2.30
N GLU A 237 -12.44 -9.88 2.85
CA GLU A 237 -13.51 -10.06 3.84
C GLU A 237 -13.24 -9.25 5.12
N LEU A 238 -12.00 -9.25 5.63
CA LEU A 238 -11.58 -8.40 6.75
C LEU A 238 -11.71 -6.90 6.45
N GLU A 239 -11.68 -6.53 5.17
CA GLU A 239 -11.85 -5.14 4.73
C GLU A 239 -13.33 -4.76 4.59
N ALA A 240 -14.14 -5.65 4.02
CA ALA A 240 -15.55 -5.43 3.75
C ALA A 240 -16.41 -5.56 5.02
N ASP A 241 -16.20 -6.61 5.81
CA ASP A 241 -16.91 -6.87 7.06
C ASP A 241 -15.95 -7.42 8.14
N PRO A 242 -15.21 -6.53 8.84
CA PRO A 242 -14.27 -6.95 9.87
C PRO A 242 -14.95 -7.67 11.04
N LEU A 243 -16.23 -7.37 11.35
CA LEU A 243 -16.87 -7.93 12.53
C LEU A 243 -17.16 -9.42 12.34
N ASP A 244 -17.56 -9.83 11.14
CA ASP A 244 -17.83 -11.23 10.85
C ASP A 244 -16.55 -11.98 10.46
N ALA A 245 -15.63 -11.33 9.74
CA ALA A 245 -14.35 -11.94 9.35
C ALA A 245 -13.36 -12.16 10.53
N LEU A 246 -13.57 -11.52 11.68
CA LEU A 246 -12.73 -11.73 12.88
C LEU A 246 -13.22 -12.86 13.78
N LYS A 247 -14.47 -13.33 13.62
CA LYS A 247 -15.12 -14.35 14.47
C LYS A 247 -14.96 -15.77 13.89
N GLU A 248 -15.62 -16.74 14.53
CA GLU A 248 -15.80 -18.08 13.96
C GLU A 248 -16.38 -17.96 12.53
N PRO A 249 -15.84 -18.72 11.56
CA PRO A 249 -14.94 -19.87 11.71
C PRO A 249 -13.43 -19.56 11.64
N TYR A 250 -13.01 -18.29 11.70
CA TYR A 250 -11.62 -17.87 11.47
C TYR A 250 -10.72 -17.87 12.72
N ASP A 251 -11.30 -18.03 13.90
CA ASP A 251 -10.57 -18.17 15.18
C ASP A 251 -9.54 -19.32 15.14
N ARG A 252 -9.86 -20.41 14.44
CA ARG A 252 -9.00 -21.59 14.30
C ARG A 252 -7.79 -21.36 13.40
N LEU A 253 -7.76 -20.31 12.59
CA LEU A 253 -6.64 -20.04 11.68
C LEU A 253 -5.31 -19.90 12.42
N LEU A 254 -5.35 -19.39 13.65
CA LEU A 254 -4.14 -19.14 14.44
C LEU A 254 -3.51 -20.42 15.02
N THR A 255 -4.27 -21.51 15.02
CA THR A 255 -3.79 -22.85 15.39
C THR A 255 -3.28 -23.67 14.20
N ASN A 256 -3.37 -23.13 12.97
CA ASN A 256 -2.93 -23.82 11.75
C ASN A 256 -1.41 -24.03 11.72
N SER A 257 -0.92 -25.16 11.20
CA SER A 257 0.50 -25.50 11.11
C SER A 257 1.30 -24.78 10.01
N ALA A 258 0.73 -23.77 9.34
CA ALA A 258 1.38 -22.94 8.31
C ALA A 258 2.72 -22.36 8.76
N ALA A 259 3.60 -21.98 7.82
CA ALA A 259 4.87 -21.38 8.18
C ALA A 259 4.66 -20.08 8.97
N VAL A 260 5.58 -19.75 9.89
CA VAL A 260 5.46 -18.59 10.77
C VAL A 260 5.31 -17.28 9.99
N ALA A 261 5.96 -17.16 8.84
CA ALA A 261 5.81 -15.98 7.96
C ALA A 261 4.35 -15.80 7.46
N ASP A 262 3.70 -16.88 7.04
CA ASP A 262 2.32 -16.84 6.54
C ASP A 262 1.33 -16.56 7.67
N LEU A 263 1.55 -17.18 8.83
CA LEU A 263 0.75 -16.93 10.05
C LEU A 263 0.86 -15.46 10.48
N THR A 264 2.06 -14.90 10.52
CA THR A 264 2.31 -13.50 10.86
C THR A 264 1.63 -12.55 9.87
N ALA A 265 1.61 -12.88 8.57
CA ALA A 265 0.88 -12.09 7.57
C ALA A 265 -0.63 -12.05 7.87
N VAL A 266 -1.24 -13.20 8.15
CA VAL A 266 -2.67 -13.30 8.52
C VAL A 266 -2.98 -12.53 9.81
N VAL A 267 -2.10 -12.62 10.82
CA VAL A 267 -2.25 -11.88 12.08
C VAL A 267 -2.15 -10.38 11.87
N ARG A 268 -1.28 -9.90 10.96
CA ARG A 268 -1.21 -8.48 10.60
C ARG A 268 -2.53 -8.01 9.97
N PHE A 269 -3.11 -8.79 9.06
CA PHE A 269 -4.42 -8.45 8.47
C PHE A 269 -5.53 -8.41 9.53
N ARG A 270 -5.59 -9.41 10.41
CA ARG A 270 -6.57 -9.47 11.51
C ARG A 270 -6.38 -8.31 12.49
N SER A 271 -5.14 -8.01 12.88
CA SER A 271 -4.83 -6.92 13.80
C SER A 271 -5.19 -5.55 13.21
N ALA A 272 -4.94 -5.34 11.92
CA ALA A 272 -5.35 -4.14 11.20
C ALA A 272 -6.89 -4.00 11.19
N ALA A 273 -7.61 -5.05 10.81
CA ALA A 273 -9.07 -5.06 10.82
C ALA A 273 -9.66 -4.80 12.21
N ALA A 274 -9.15 -5.50 13.23
CA ALA A 274 -9.57 -5.34 14.62
C ALA A 274 -9.24 -3.95 15.16
N GLY A 275 -8.07 -3.40 14.83
CA GLY A 275 -7.66 -2.04 15.22
C GLY A 275 -8.59 -0.97 14.66
N ARG A 276 -9.00 -1.11 13.38
CA ARG A 276 -9.97 -0.22 12.72
C ARG A 276 -11.36 -0.32 13.35
N ALA A 277 -11.78 -1.52 13.72
CA ALA A 277 -13.03 -1.78 14.44
C ALA A 277 -12.96 -1.50 15.96
N ASN A 278 -11.82 -1.01 16.47
CA ASN A 278 -11.55 -0.79 17.89
C ASN A 278 -11.76 -2.04 18.78
N LEU A 279 -11.48 -3.22 18.24
CA LEU A 279 -11.61 -4.53 18.90
C LEU A 279 -10.26 -4.97 19.51
N GLY A 280 -9.70 -4.19 20.43
CA GLY A 280 -8.39 -4.49 21.03
C GLY A 280 -8.31 -5.86 21.72
N GLY A 281 -9.44 -6.39 22.23
CA GLY A 281 -9.50 -7.75 22.80
C GLY A 281 -9.20 -8.85 21.77
N VAL A 282 -9.60 -8.67 20.51
CA VAL A 282 -9.29 -9.63 19.43
C VAL A 282 -7.79 -9.60 19.14
N ILE A 283 -7.17 -8.41 19.11
CA ILE A 283 -5.72 -8.28 18.92
C ILE A 283 -4.95 -9.00 20.04
N VAL A 284 -5.35 -8.80 21.31
CA VAL A 284 -4.71 -9.49 22.45
C VAL A 284 -4.88 -11.01 22.34
N ALA A 285 -6.08 -11.49 22.00
CA ALA A 285 -6.34 -12.92 21.85
C ALA A 285 -5.51 -13.54 20.72
N ASP A 286 -5.45 -12.87 19.57
CA ASP A 286 -4.70 -13.32 18.40
C ASP A 286 -3.18 -13.38 18.69
N LEU A 287 -2.63 -12.33 19.31
CA LEU A 287 -1.22 -12.28 19.70
C LEU A 287 -0.88 -13.33 20.75
N THR A 288 -1.76 -13.54 21.73
CA THR A 288 -1.59 -14.59 22.75
C THR A 288 -1.54 -15.98 22.12
N ALA A 289 -2.42 -16.26 21.15
CA ALA A 289 -2.50 -17.55 20.49
C ALA A 289 -1.22 -17.95 19.72
N ILE A 290 -0.50 -16.97 19.17
CA ILE A 290 0.69 -17.22 18.34
C ILE A 290 2.02 -16.96 19.07
N LYS A 291 2.00 -16.34 20.26
CA LYS A 291 3.18 -15.82 20.97
C LYS A 291 4.36 -16.79 20.98
N THR A 292 4.16 -17.99 21.53
CA THR A 292 5.23 -18.99 21.67
C THR A 292 5.84 -19.32 20.31
N ARG A 293 4.99 -19.57 19.31
CA ARG A 293 5.42 -20.02 17.99
C ARG A 293 6.21 -18.95 17.22
N VAL A 294 5.81 -17.68 17.33
CA VAL A 294 6.51 -16.58 16.66
C VAL A 294 7.82 -16.24 17.38
N ARG A 295 7.84 -16.23 18.72
CA ARG A 295 9.07 -15.96 19.50
C ARG A 295 10.13 -17.04 19.30
N ASP A 296 9.74 -18.30 19.30
CA ASP A 296 10.66 -19.43 19.04
C ASP A 296 11.31 -19.33 17.65
N TYR A 297 10.65 -18.66 16.70
CA TYR A 297 11.15 -18.44 15.35
C TYR A 297 11.98 -17.16 15.22
N SER A 298 11.48 -16.03 15.72
CA SER A 298 12.12 -14.71 15.61
C SER A 298 11.50 -13.70 16.58
N ASP A 299 12.27 -13.29 17.59
CA ASP A 299 11.87 -12.17 18.46
C ASP A 299 11.73 -10.85 17.69
N THR A 300 12.39 -10.71 16.52
CA THR A 300 12.23 -9.51 15.66
C THR A 300 10.85 -9.48 14.98
N GLU A 301 10.36 -10.61 14.50
CA GLU A 301 8.99 -10.69 13.93
C GLU A 301 7.95 -10.46 15.04
N TRP A 302 8.19 -11.01 16.23
CA TRP A 302 7.34 -10.75 17.39
C TRP A 302 7.33 -9.27 17.78
N LEU A 303 8.50 -8.62 17.85
CA LEU A 303 8.61 -7.18 18.11
C LEU A 303 7.80 -6.36 17.11
N GLY A 304 7.87 -6.69 15.81
CA GLY A 304 7.09 -6.00 14.78
C GLY A 304 5.57 -6.11 14.97
N LEU A 305 5.08 -7.26 15.44
CA LEU A 305 3.66 -7.46 15.78
C LEU A 305 3.25 -6.66 17.02
N ILE A 306 4.07 -6.70 18.08
CA ILE A 306 3.82 -5.94 19.32
C ILE A 306 3.82 -4.44 19.07
N VAL A 307 4.77 -3.93 18.28
CA VAL A 307 4.84 -2.51 17.91
C VAL A 307 3.60 -2.10 17.12
N THR A 308 3.16 -2.91 16.15
CA THR A 308 1.94 -2.64 15.38
C THR A 308 0.70 -2.57 16.30
N ALA A 309 0.58 -3.51 17.24
CA ALA A 309 -0.51 -3.53 18.22
C ALA A 309 -0.44 -2.33 19.20
N ALA A 310 0.76 -1.96 19.62
CA ALA A 310 0.99 -0.80 20.47
C ALA A 310 0.60 0.51 19.79
N VAL A 311 0.98 0.69 18.52
CA VAL A 311 0.54 1.86 17.74
C VAL A 311 -0.99 1.90 17.63
N TRP A 312 -1.66 0.77 17.37
CA TRP A 312 -3.13 0.73 17.39
C TRP A 312 -3.70 1.15 18.75
N SER A 313 -3.18 0.61 19.84
CA SER A 313 -3.60 0.94 21.22
C SER A 313 -3.43 2.43 21.54
N ILE A 314 -2.29 3.02 21.16
CA ILE A 314 -1.98 4.44 21.36
C ILE A 314 -3.00 5.31 20.63
N LEU A 315 -3.30 4.98 19.36
CA LEU A 315 -4.22 5.78 18.53
C LEU A 315 -5.70 5.54 18.85
N SER A 316 -6.08 4.40 19.42
CA SER A 316 -7.46 4.08 19.79
C SER A 316 -7.78 4.25 21.27
N HIS A 317 -6.76 4.52 22.11
CA HIS A 317 -6.87 4.65 23.56
C HIS A 317 -7.40 3.36 24.22
N ASN A 318 -7.02 2.20 23.67
CA ASN A 318 -7.45 0.89 24.18
C ASN A 318 -6.55 0.42 25.34
N ASN A 319 -7.07 0.49 26.57
CA ASN A 319 -6.32 0.15 27.80
C ASN A 319 -5.96 -1.33 27.91
N LEU A 320 -6.84 -2.24 27.47
CA LEU A 320 -6.56 -3.68 27.52
C LEU A 320 -5.36 -4.03 26.65
N LEU A 321 -5.33 -3.50 25.42
CA LEU A 321 -4.19 -3.69 24.53
C LEU A 321 -2.93 -3.03 25.10
N LYS A 322 -3.07 -1.91 25.81
CA LYS A 322 -1.97 -1.19 26.47
C LYS A 322 -1.22 -2.02 27.48
N GLU A 323 -1.94 -2.61 28.42
CA GLU A 323 -1.33 -3.47 29.45
C GLU A 323 -0.58 -4.63 28.81
N PHE A 324 -1.18 -5.27 27.81
CA PHE A 324 -0.56 -6.39 27.09
C PHE A 324 0.76 -6.00 26.42
N TRP A 325 0.78 -4.97 25.56
CA TRP A 325 2.01 -4.64 24.83
C TRP A 325 3.11 -4.07 25.72
N GLN A 326 2.76 -3.40 26.84
CA GLN A 326 3.76 -2.90 27.78
C GLN A 326 4.52 -4.04 28.47
N THR A 327 3.81 -5.11 28.84
CA THR A 327 4.45 -6.32 29.37
C THR A 327 5.35 -6.97 28.31
N GLU A 328 4.85 -7.16 27.09
CA GLU A 328 5.65 -7.79 26.03
C GLU A 328 6.87 -6.96 25.60
N LEU A 329 6.77 -5.64 25.52
CA LEU A 329 7.91 -4.78 25.18
C LEU A 329 8.99 -4.77 26.27
N ALA A 330 8.60 -4.89 27.55
CA ALA A 330 9.57 -4.99 28.64
C ALA A 330 10.46 -6.22 28.49
N ASP A 331 9.89 -7.34 28.02
CA ASP A 331 10.60 -8.60 27.74
C ASP A 331 11.48 -8.54 26.48
N LEU A 332 11.31 -7.53 25.62
CA LEU A 332 12.03 -7.36 24.34
C LEU A 332 12.99 -6.16 24.34
N LYS A 333 13.25 -5.58 25.51
CA LYS A 333 14.01 -4.34 25.64
C LYS A 333 15.47 -4.47 25.18
N ASP A 334 16.03 -5.67 25.24
CA ASP A 334 17.37 -5.96 24.72
C ASP A 334 17.48 -5.73 23.21
N LEU A 335 16.37 -5.81 22.46
CA LEU A 335 16.33 -5.51 21.02
C LEU A 335 16.35 -4.02 20.69
N GLU A 336 16.25 -3.11 21.67
CA GLU A 336 16.25 -1.66 21.44
C GLU A 336 17.52 -1.18 20.74
N LEU A 337 18.66 -1.82 21.02
CA LEU A 337 19.94 -1.47 20.41
C LEU A 337 20.04 -1.86 18.93
N SER A 338 19.45 -2.98 18.53
CA SER A 338 19.50 -3.49 17.15
C SER A 338 18.34 -2.98 16.29
N HIS A 339 17.18 -2.72 16.92
CA HIS A 339 15.93 -2.38 16.26
C HIS A 339 15.33 -1.07 16.75
N GLY A 340 16.18 -0.10 17.14
CA GLY A 340 15.76 1.20 17.69
C GLY A 340 14.65 1.91 16.90
N SER A 341 14.65 1.80 15.57
CA SER A 341 13.58 2.36 14.72
C SER A 341 12.16 1.86 15.05
N GLN A 342 12.01 0.66 15.59
CA GLN A 342 10.72 0.12 16.02
C GLN A 342 10.24 0.77 17.34
N PHE A 343 11.17 1.09 18.24
CA PHE A 343 10.89 1.80 19.48
C PHE A 343 10.65 3.29 19.20
N ASP A 344 11.45 3.91 18.35
CA ASP A 344 11.25 5.29 17.86
C ASP A 344 9.83 5.44 17.27
N ARG A 345 9.34 4.44 16.53
CA ARG A 345 7.98 4.43 15.99
C ARG A 345 6.90 4.52 17.07
N LEU A 346 7.13 3.96 18.27
CA LEU A 346 6.17 4.04 19.39
C LEU A 346 6.20 5.41 20.06
N ASP A 347 7.38 5.99 20.20
CA ASP A 347 7.55 7.35 20.70
C ASP A 347 6.91 8.35 19.73
N ASP A 348 7.15 8.19 18.43
CA ASP A 348 6.52 8.97 17.37
C ASP A 348 5.00 8.82 17.37
N ALA A 349 4.48 7.60 17.51
CA ALA A 349 3.04 7.35 17.61
C ALA A 349 2.44 8.01 18.86
N SER A 350 3.14 8.00 19.99
CA SER A 350 2.71 8.63 21.24
C SER A 350 2.71 10.14 21.13
N ALA A 351 3.78 10.73 20.60
CA ALA A 351 3.88 12.17 20.33
C ALA A 351 2.79 12.63 19.35
N PHE A 352 2.55 11.84 18.29
CA PHE A 352 1.48 12.08 17.34
C PHE A 352 0.10 12.02 18.01
N ALA A 353 -0.19 10.99 18.80
CA ALA A 353 -1.48 10.85 19.49
C ALA A 353 -1.77 12.02 20.43
N VAL A 354 -0.76 12.47 21.19
CA VAL A 354 -0.88 13.63 22.08
C VAL A 354 -1.16 14.91 21.28
N SER A 355 -0.48 15.10 20.15
CA SER A 355 -0.55 16.35 19.37
C SER A 355 -1.80 16.44 18.50
N VAL A 356 -2.31 15.31 18.02
CA VAL A 356 -3.33 15.29 16.96
C VAL A 356 -4.65 14.71 17.44
N MET A 357 -4.65 13.59 18.16
CA MET A 357 -5.89 12.87 18.50
C MET A 357 -6.70 13.55 19.61
N LYS A 358 -6.14 14.57 20.28
CA LYS A 358 -6.82 15.34 21.32
C LYS A 358 -7.52 16.59 20.79
N ILE A 359 -7.43 16.86 19.49
CA ILE A 359 -7.98 18.08 18.91
C ILE A 359 -9.43 17.84 18.52
N PRO A 360 -10.40 18.45 19.23
CA PRO A 360 -11.82 18.20 18.99
C PRO A 360 -12.33 18.76 17.65
N SER A 361 -11.53 19.60 16.97
CA SER A 361 -11.89 20.23 15.69
C SER A 361 -11.69 19.31 14.48
N ILE A 362 -11.03 18.17 14.64
CA ILE A 362 -10.79 17.19 13.57
C ILE A 362 -11.94 16.18 13.53
N PRO A 363 -12.66 16.03 12.41
CA PRO A 363 -13.72 15.03 12.33
C PRO A 363 -13.21 13.58 12.40
N PRO A 364 -14.01 12.65 12.95
CA PRO A 364 -13.62 11.26 13.14
C PRO A 364 -13.25 10.54 11.84
N GLU A 365 -13.82 10.95 10.70
CA GLU A 365 -13.48 10.44 9.37
C GLU A 365 -12.02 10.70 9.02
N LEU A 366 -11.51 11.91 9.30
CA LEU A 366 -10.12 12.26 9.01
C LEU A 366 -9.17 11.55 9.98
N HIS A 367 -9.57 11.44 11.26
CA HIS A 367 -8.83 10.63 12.24
C HIS A 367 -8.70 9.18 11.78
N ALA A 368 -9.78 8.59 11.25
CA ALA A 368 -9.75 7.21 10.76
C ALA A 368 -8.74 7.05 9.62
N VAL A 369 -8.75 7.94 8.62
CA VAL A 369 -7.80 7.91 7.49
C VAL A 369 -6.36 8.03 7.97
N VAL A 370 -6.05 9.04 8.80
CA VAL A 370 -4.67 9.27 9.26
C VAL A 370 -4.20 8.13 10.16
N ARG A 371 -5.06 7.62 11.05
CA ARG A 371 -4.75 6.47 11.92
C ARG A 371 -4.42 5.23 11.10
N THR A 372 -5.27 4.86 10.14
CA THR A 372 -5.04 3.69 9.29
C THR A 372 -3.77 3.86 8.48
N TYR A 373 -3.57 5.03 7.86
CA TYR A 373 -2.35 5.33 7.11
C TYR A 373 -1.08 5.24 7.97
N TRP A 374 -1.13 5.74 9.21
CA TRP A 374 -0.01 5.69 10.14
C TRP A 374 0.41 4.26 10.51
N VAL A 375 -0.57 3.40 10.79
CA VAL A 375 -0.29 2.02 11.23
C VAL A 375 0.13 1.14 10.06
N GLU A 376 -0.61 1.20 8.96
CA GLU A 376 -0.42 0.26 7.85
C GLU A 376 0.61 0.75 6.84
N GLN A 377 0.86 2.07 6.80
CA GLN A 377 1.70 2.71 5.78
C GLN A 377 1.30 2.26 4.36
N GLY A 378 0.03 1.93 4.16
CA GLY A 378 -0.54 1.42 2.91
C GLY A 378 -1.38 2.46 2.19
N VAL A 379 -2.09 2.02 1.16
CA VAL A 379 -3.11 2.82 0.47
C VAL A 379 -4.38 2.81 1.34
N PRO A 380 -4.93 3.97 1.73
CA PRO A 380 -6.19 4.01 2.48
C PRO A 380 -7.31 3.33 1.71
N ARG A 381 -8.24 2.70 2.42
CA ARG A 381 -9.35 1.98 1.78
C ARG A 381 -10.35 2.98 1.16
N PRO A 382 -10.95 2.66 0.00
CA PRO A 382 -11.96 3.52 -0.62
C PRO A 382 -13.10 3.92 0.32
N GLN A 383 -13.57 3.00 1.16
CA GLN A 383 -14.66 3.29 2.11
C GLN A 383 -14.24 4.26 3.23
N GLU A 384 -12.99 4.17 3.71
CA GLU A 384 -12.49 5.04 4.78
C GLU A 384 -12.22 6.43 4.25
N LEU A 385 -11.57 6.51 3.08
CA LEU A 385 -11.26 7.77 2.45
C LEU A 385 -12.49 8.42 1.84
N GLY A 386 -13.44 7.63 1.32
CA GLY A 386 -14.63 8.11 0.63
C GLY A 386 -15.48 9.06 1.47
N ARG A 387 -15.66 8.78 2.76
CA ARG A 387 -16.40 9.71 3.66
C ARG A 387 -15.67 11.03 3.87
N ALA A 388 -14.35 10.98 4.04
CA ALA A 388 -13.53 12.19 4.15
C ALA A 388 -13.56 13.00 2.84
N VAL A 389 -13.47 12.29 1.71
CA VAL A 389 -13.51 12.86 0.35
C VAL A 389 -14.86 13.50 0.07
N GLU A 390 -15.97 12.85 0.38
CA GLU A 390 -17.32 13.38 0.22
C GLU A 390 -17.53 14.63 1.08
N MET A 391 -17.12 14.57 2.35
CA MET A 391 -17.24 15.68 3.30
C MET A 391 -16.46 16.93 2.86
N ILE A 392 -15.20 16.76 2.42
CA ILE A 392 -14.38 17.86 1.89
C ILE A 392 -14.86 18.28 0.49
N GLY A 393 -15.32 17.31 -0.30
CA GLY A 393 -15.95 17.40 -1.61
C GLY A 393 -17.09 18.40 -1.66
N ALA A 394 -17.98 18.32 -0.66
CA ALA A 394 -19.20 19.13 -0.57
C ALA A 394 -18.91 20.62 -0.30
N ALA A 395 -17.80 20.96 0.35
CA ALA A 395 -17.48 22.33 0.74
C ALA A 395 -15.95 22.63 0.75
N PRO A 396 -15.26 22.52 -0.40
CA PRO A 396 -13.79 22.60 -0.45
C PRO A 396 -13.23 23.92 0.12
N TYR A 397 -13.96 25.01 -0.08
CA TYR A 397 -13.53 26.33 0.36
C TYR A 397 -13.66 26.53 1.88
N GLU A 398 -14.69 25.94 2.51
CA GLU A 398 -14.81 25.93 3.97
C GLU A 398 -13.71 25.07 4.59
N TRP A 399 -13.45 23.93 3.97
CA TRP A 399 -12.41 22.99 4.37
C TRP A 399 -10.99 23.54 4.26
N LEU A 400 -10.73 24.44 3.31
CA LEU A 400 -9.48 25.18 3.25
C LEU A 400 -9.19 25.91 4.57
N PHE A 401 -10.17 26.63 5.10
CA PHE A 401 -10.03 27.37 6.37
C PHE A 401 -10.09 26.47 7.59
N GLN A 402 -10.87 25.38 7.54
CA GLN A 402 -10.88 24.37 8.59
C GLN A 402 -9.50 23.71 8.71
N PHE A 403 -8.82 23.44 7.60
CA PHE A 403 -7.46 22.92 7.63
C PHE A 403 -6.43 23.94 8.13
N ASP A 404 -6.61 25.25 7.93
CA ASP A 404 -5.74 26.23 8.58
C ASP A 404 -5.94 26.27 10.10
N HIS A 405 -7.16 26.06 10.55
CA HIS A 405 -7.45 25.94 11.97
C HIS A 405 -6.78 24.70 12.54
N ILE A 406 -6.95 23.54 11.89
CA ILE A 406 -6.29 22.28 12.26
C ILE A 406 -4.76 22.44 12.19
N TYR A 407 -4.20 23.11 11.19
CA TYR A 407 -2.76 23.36 11.08
C TYR A 407 -2.24 24.19 12.26
N ARG A 408 -3.00 25.21 12.70
CA ARG A 408 -2.62 26.03 13.86
C ARG A 408 -2.73 25.27 15.18
N GLU A 409 -3.71 24.39 15.33
CA GLU A 409 -3.91 23.61 16.56
C GLU A 409 -2.99 22.38 16.65
N SER A 410 -2.82 21.66 15.54
CA SER A 410 -2.12 20.37 15.46
C SER A 410 -0.72 20.44 14.87
N GLY A 411 -0.35 21.60 14.31
CA GLY A 411 0.84 21.73 13.48
C GLY A 411 0.67 21.11 12.08
N PRO A 412 1.76 21.00 11.31
CA PRO A 412 1.73 20.50 9.93
C PRO A 412 1.53 18.98 9.83
N ILE A 413 1.82 18.23 10.91
CA ILE A 413 1.98 16.77 10.86
C ILE A 413 0.69 16.08 10.41
N PHE A 414 -0.46 16.51 10.95
CA PHE A 414 -1.74 15.92 10.57
C PHE A 414 -2.04 16.10 9.08
N LEU A 415 -1.95 17.33 8.56
CA LEU A 415 -2.20 17.62 7.15
C LEU A 415 -1.21 16.91 6.23
N ALA A 416 0.06 16.81 6.63
CA ALA A 416 1.07 16.09 5.86
C ALA A 416 0.74 14.59 5.75
N LEU A 417 0.32 13.96 6.85
CA LEU A 417 -0.07 12.54 6.84
C LEU A 417 -1.37 12.31 6.07
N PHE A 418 -2.38 13.15 6.29
CA PHE A 418 -3.65 13.05 5.55
C PHE A 418 -3.44 13.29 4.06
N GLY A 419 -2.67 14.31 3.68
CA GLY A 419 -2.31 14.59 2.29
C GLY A 419 -1.59 13.41 1.63
N ARG A 420 -0.62 12.79 2.31
CA ARG A 420 0.05 11.58 1.81
C ARG A 420 -0.88 10.38 1.65
N ALA A 421 -1.80 10.21 2.60
CA ALA A 421 -2.81 9.16 2.53
C ALA A 421 -3.67 9.31 1.26
N VAL A 422 -4.15 10.54 0.99
CA VAL A 422 -4.92 10.86 -0.22
C VAL A 422 -4.06 10.70 -1.48
N GLU A 423 -2.83 11.21 -1.50
CA GLU A 423 -1.91 11.11 -2.63
C GLU A 423 -1.65 9.66 -3.05
N ARG A 424 -1.42 8.76 -2.08
CA ARG A 424 -1.27 7.33 -2.36
C ARG A 424 -2.54 6.69 -2.91
N TYR A 425 -3.69 7.11 -2.40
CA TYR A 425 -4.97 6.64 -2.93
C TYR A 425 -5.14 7.03 -4.39
N VAL A 426 -4.91 8.30 -4.72
CA VAL A 426 -5.05 8.80 -6.09
C VAL A 426 -4.06 8.12 -7.03
N ALA A 427 -2.81 7.93 -6.60
CA ALA A 427 -1.79 7.22 -7.37
C ALA A 427 -2.16 5.75 -7.63
N ALA A 428 -2.73 5.05 -6.63
CA ALA A 428 -3.09 3.64 -6.75
C ALA A 428 -4.25 3.37 -7.71
N HIS A 429 -5.06 4.39 -8.02
CA HIS A 429 -6.23 4.25 -8.88
C HIS A 429 -6.05 4.95 -10.25
N GLY A 430 -4.82 5.33 -10.60
CA GLY A 430 -4.49 5.81 -11.94
C GLY A 430 -5.15 7.13 -12.34
N ALA A 431 -5.53 7.98 -11.37
CA ALA A 431 -6.24 9.22 -11.65
C ALA A 431 -5.40 10.29 -12.37
N PHE A 432 -4.08 10.15 -12.30
CA PHE A 432 -3.14 11.05 -12.94
C PHE A 432 -2.44 10.30 -14.07
N ASP A 433 -3.09 10.22 -15.22
CA ASP A 433 -2.30 10.36 -16.43
C ASP A 433 -1.61 11.73 -16.33
N GLU A 434 -0.30 11.77 -16.59
CA GLU A 434 0.58 12.91 -16.35
C GLU A 434 0.22 14.08 -17.31
N ILE A 435 -0.92 14.74 -17.07
CA ILE A 435 -1.34 15.93 -17.79
C ILE A 435 -0.36 17.02 -17.40
N THR A 436 0.70 17.16 -18.20
CA THR A 436 1.69 18.23 -18.04
C THR A 436 1.14 19.46 -18.74
N PHE A 437 0.94 20.54 -17.99
CA PHE A 437 0.52 21.81 -18.56
C PHE A 437 1.75 22.61 -19.00
N PRO A 438 1.77 23.14 -20.23
CA PRO A 438 2.84 24.04 -20.65
C PRO A 438 2.92 25.25 -19.68
N PRO A 439 4.11 25.63 -19.20
CA PRO A 439 4.27 26.76 -18.28
C PRO A 439 3.64 28.06 -18.80
N GLU A 440 3.67 28.28 -20.12
CA GLU A 440 3.07 29.45 -20.77
C GLU A 440 1.55 29.48 -20.61
N LEU A 441 0.90 28.32 -20.65
CA LEU A 441 -0.54 28.20 -20.47
C LEU A 441 -0.92 28.51 -19.02
N ILE A 442 -0.19 27.95 -18.05
CA ILE A 442 -0.40 28.24 -16.63
C ILE A 442 -0.24 29.74 -16.37
N ARG A 443 0.83 30.37 -16.88
CA ARG A 443 1.08 31.82 -16.71
C ARG A 443 -0.05 32.66 -17.27
N SER A 444 -0.43 32.42 -18.54
CA SER A 444 -1.50 33.17 -19.19
C SER A 444 -2.82 33.08 -18.44
N GLN A 445 -3.09 31.94 -17.80
CA GLN A 445 -4.31 31.73 -17.02
C GLN A 445 -4.24 32.39 -15.64
N VAL A 446 -3.09 32.37 -14.96
CA VAL A 446 -2.91 33.06 -13.67
C VAL A 446 -3.17 34.57 -13.82
N ASP A 447 -2.75 35.18 -14.94
CA ASP A 447 -3.05 36.59 -15.24
C ASP A 447 -4.56 36.88 -15.29
N THR A 448 -5.37 35.91 -15.74
CA THR A 448 -6.84 36.07 -15.81
C THR A 448 -7.51 36.07 -14.44
N LEU A 449 -6.84 35.55 -13.40
CA LEU A 449 -7.38 35.57 -12.04
C LEU A 449 -7.49 37.00 -11.47
N GLY A 450 -6.90 37.99 -12.14
CA GLY A 450 -7.03 39.40 -11.77
C GLY A 450 -6.39 39.74 -10.42
N LEU A 451 -5.46 38.89 -9.96
CA LEU A 451 -4.80 39.00 -8.66
C LEU A 451 -3.70 40.08 -8.74
N ARG A 452 -4.12 41.35 -8.61
CA ARG A 452 -3.24 42.51 -8.78
C ARG A 452 -2.18 42.63 -7.68
N TYR A 453 -2.45 42.09 -6.48
CA TYR A 453 -1.55 42.12 -5.33
C TYR A 453 -1.60 40.81 -4.56
N PHE A 454 -0.44 40.17 -4.40
CA PHE A 454 -0.21 39.10 -3.44
C PHE A 454 0.47 39.69 -2.21
N ASP A 455 -0.32 39.96 -1.18
CA ASP A 455 0.24 40.28 0.13
C ASP A 455 0.32 38.99 0.94
N ARG A 456 1.55 38.64 1.39
CA ARG A 456 1.79 37.47 2.23
C ARG A 456 0.95 37.49 3.51
N THR A 457 0.66 38.68 4.03
CA THR A 457 -0.14 38.85 5.25
C THR A 457 -1.62 38.51 5.03
N LEU A 458 -2.15 38.81 3.85
CA LEU A 458 -3.56 38.59 3.51
C LEU A 458 -3.85 37.16 3.00
N TRP A 459 -2.83 36.35 2.70
CA TRP A 459 -3.03 35.00 2.14
C TRP A 459 -3.76 34.05 3.10
N TYR A 460 -3.46 34.13 4.40
CA TYR A 460 -4.03 33.27 5.44
C TYR A 460 -5.18 33.90 6.21
N GLU A 461 -5.62 35.11 5.83
CA GLU A 461 -6.83 35.69 6.41
C GLU A 461 -8.07 34.91 5.93
N LYS A 462 -9.04 34.70 6.83
CA LYS A 462 -10.29 33.96 6.52
C LYS A 462 -11.07 34.54 5.33
N THR A 463 -10.80 35.78 4.96
CA THR A 463 -11.44 36.51 3.85
C THR A 463 -10.58 36.54 2.58
N SER A 464 -9.52 35.74 2.50
CA SER A 464 -8.60 35.76 1.36
C SER A 464 -9.26 35.26 0.07
N PHE A 465 -9.91 36.18 -0.65
CA PHE A 465 -10.53 35.94 -1.95
C PHE A 465 -9.51 35.36 -2.95
N GLY A 466 -8.25 35.82 -2.88
CA GLY A 466 -7.19 35.36 -3.77
C GLY A 466 -6.89 33.88 -3.62
N ARG A 467 -6.77 33.38 -2.38
CA ARG A 467 -6.47 31.98 -2.11
C ARG A 467 -7.60 31.04 -2.55
N VAL A 468 -8.85 31.43 -2.31
CA VAL A 468 -10.04 30.70 -2.78
C VAL A 468 -10.11 30.69 -4.31
N ALA A 469 -9.82 31.82 -4.96
CA ALA A 469 -9.77 31.92 -6.42
C ALA A 469 -8.71 30.99 -7.03
N VAL A 470 -7.51 30.93 -6.43
CA VAL A 470 -6.44 30.01 -6.85
C VAL A 470 -6.85 28.56 -6.65
N LEU A 471 -7.39 28.19 -5.48
CA LEU A 471 -7.87 26.81 -5.26
C LEU A 471 -8.98 26.43 -6.26
N LYS A 472 -9.95 27.31 -6.50
CA LYS A 472 -11.01 27.08 -7.50
C LYS A 472 -10.42 26.85 -8.89
N TYR A 473 -9.42 27.64 -9.27
CA TYR A 473 -8.71 27.50 -10.54
C TYR A 473 -7.99 26.15 -10.65
N LEU A 474 -7.25 25.75 -9.60
CA LEU A 474 -6.53 24.46 -9.55
C LEU A 474 -7.49 23.26 -9.68
N ILE A 475 -8.63 23.30 -8.98
CA ILE A 475 -9.65 22.24 -9.05
C ILE A 475 -10.28 22.19 -10.45
N LEU A 476 -10.68 23.34 -11.01
CA LEU A 476 -11.37 23.39 -12.30
C LEU A 476 -10.49 22.84 -13.44
N ASN A 477 -9.20 23.13 -13.40
CA ASN A 477 -8.26 22.77 -14.46
C ASN A 477 -7.45 21.51 -14.14
N CYS A 478 -7.65 20.86 -12.99
CA CYS A 478 -6.88 19.69 -12.54
C CYS A 478 -5.36 19.95 -12.46
N ILE A 479 -4.95 21.19 -12.20
CA ILE A 479 -3.52 21.56 -12.13
C ILE A 479 -3.02 21.25 -10.72
N ASP A 480 -1.91 20.52 -10.60
CA ASP A 480 -1.28 20.27 -9.30
C ASP A 480 -0.78 21.60 -8.70
N PRO A 481 -1.11 21.93 -7.44
CA PRO A 481 -0.56 23.09 -6.73
C PRO A 481 0.97 23.19 -6.83
N MET A 482 1.70 22.07 -6.82
CA MET A 482 3.16 22.04 -6.96
C MET A 482 3.63 22.36 -8.37
N GLU A 483 2.89 21.96 -9.39
CA GLU A 483 3.17 22.31 -10.79
C GLU A 483 2.97 23.81 -11.01
N LEU A 484 1.85 24.36 -10.51
CA LEU A 484 1.61 25.81 -10.50
C LEU A 484 2.75 26.54 -9.79
N ALA A 485 3.13 26.07 -8.60
CA ALA A 485 4.19 26.68 -7.79
C ALA A 485 5.58 26.60 -8.45
N ALA A 486 5.88 25.53 -9.17
CA ALA A 486 7.11 25.38 -9.92
C ALA A 486 7.15 26.36 -11.10
N CYS A 487 6.08 26.44 -11.89
CA CYS A 487 5.98 27.33 -13.04
C CYS A 487 6.07 28.80 -12.62
N CYS A 488 5.35 29.20 -11.56
CA CYS A 488 5.37 30.57 -11.05
C CYS A 488 6.73 30.94 -10.41
N GLY A 489 7.41 29.98 -9.77
CA GLY A 489 8.71 30.21 -9.14
C GLY A 489 9.87 30.44 -10.12
N GLN A 490 9.72 30.05 -11.39
CA GLN A 490 10.69 30.30 -12.46
C GLN A 490 10.38 31.57 -13.27
N ASP A 491 9.28 32.25 -12.97
CA ASP A 491 8.84 33.41 -13.75
C ASP A 491 9.71 34.64 -13.48
N SER A 492 9.80 35.54 -14.45
CA SER A 492 10.48 36.83 -14.30
C SER A 492 9.68 37.86 -13.51
N ASP A 493 8.35 37.74 -13.44
CA ASP A 493 7.49 38.62 -12.64
C ASP A 493 7.59 38.27 -11.13
N PRO A 494 8.07 39.19 -10.28
CA PRO A 494 8.17 38.95 -8.84
C PRO A 494 6.85 38.57 -8.18
N ARG A 495 5.71 39.02 -8.71
CA ARG A 495 4.37 38.71 -8.17
C ARG A 495 4.05 37.22 -8.33
N LEU A 496 4.40 36.64 -9.48
CA LEU A 496 4.22 35.22 -9.73
C LEU A 496 5.18 34.40 -8.87
N GLN A 497 6.44 34.83 -8.70
CA GLN A 497 7.36 34.16 -7.77
C GLN A 497 6.78 34.07 -6.34
N VAL A 498 6.21 35.18 -5.84
CA VAL A 498 5.54 35.22 -4.52
C VAL A 498 4.34 34.28 -4.47
N LEU A 499 3.49 34.26 -5.50
CA LEU A 499 2.38 33.29 -5.59
C LEU A 499 2.89 31.85 -5.54
N GLY A 500 3.94 31.54 -6.30
CA GLY A 500 4.52 30.21 -6.32
C GLY A 500 5.04 29.76 -4.96
N GLU A 501 5.68 30.66 -4.21
CA GLU A 501 6.11 30.40 -2.83
C GLU A 501 4.92 30.20 -1.88
N LEU A 502 3.87 31.02 -1.99
CA LEU A 502 2.66 30.90 -1.18
C LEU A 502 1.97 29.55 -1.42
N VAL A 503 1.72 29.18 -2.68
CA VAL A 503 1.08 27.91 -3.06
C VAL A 503 1.93 26.71 -2.63
N ARG A 504 3.25 26.76 -2.82
CA ARG A 504 4.17 25.68 -2.42
C ARG A 504 4.09 25.35 -0.93
N ASN A 505 3.92 26.38 -0.09
CA ASN A 505 3.91 26.25 1.36
C ASN A 505 2.49 26.07 1.94
N ASP A 506 1.46 26.03 1.09
CA ASP A 506 0.06 25.93 1.49
C ASP A 506 -0.41 24.47 1.56
N LEU A 507 -0.09 23.80 2.67
CA LEU A 507 -0.50 22.40 2.89
C LEU A 507 -2.02 22.22 2.87
N SER A 508 -2.79 23.17 3.42
CA SER A 508 -4.25 23.13 3.41
C SER A 508 -4.79 23.12 1.99
N MET A 509 -4.29 24.01 1.11
CA MET A 509 -4.69 24.05 -0.31
C MET A 509 -4.34 22.74 -1.01
N ARG A 510 -3.14 22.21 -0.80
CA ARG A 510 -2.72 20.93 -1.41
C ARG A 510 -3.63 19.79 -0.97
N VAL A 511 -3.94 19.69 0.32
CA VAL A 511 -4.82 18.64 0.84
C VAL A 511 -6.21 18.74 0.22
N VAL A 512 -6.83 19.94 0.22
CA VAL A 512 -8.17 20.11 -0.38
C VAL A 512 -8.15 19.73 -1.86
N TRP A 513 -7.13 20.18 -2.61
CA TRP A 513 -7.00 19.84 -4.02
C TRP A 513 -6.86 18.32 -4.23
N LEU A 514 -5.97 17.65 -3.48
CA LEU A 514 -5.79 16.20 -3.55
C LEU A 514 -7.11 15.45 -3.28
N THR A 515 -7.87 15.92 -2.30
CA THR A 515 -9.17 15.33 -1.96
C THR A 515 -10.19 15.50 -3.09
N GLN A 516 -10.17 16.64 -3.79
CA GLN A 516 -11.00 16.87 -4.97
C GLN A 516 -10.60 15.97 -6.16
N MET A 517 -9.31 15.66 -6.30
CA MET A 517 -8.84 14.71 -7.30
C MET A 517 -9.26 13.28 -6.93
N ALA A 518 -9.15 12.90 -5.65
CA ALA A 518 -9.63 11.63 -5.16
C ALA A 518 -11.14 11.42 -5.35
N ALA A 519 -11.95 12.49 -5.35
CA ALA A 519 -13.40 12.41 -5.60
C ALA A 519 -13.75 12.09 -7.07
N ARG A 520 -12.81 12.23 -8.01
CA ARG A 520 -13.01 11.99 -9.45
C ARG A 520 -12.65 10.59 -9.88
N VAL A 521 -11.92 9.88 -9.03
CA VAL A 521 -11.61 8.45 -9.12
C VAL A 521 -12.81 7.68 -8.60
#